data_AF-A0A9W8HPE4-F1
#
_entry.id   AF-A0A9W8HPE4-F1
#
_cell.length_a   1.000
_cell.length_b   1.000
_cell.length_c   1.000
_cell.angle_alpha   90.00
_cell.angle_beta   90.00
_cell.angle_gamma   90.00
#
_symmetry.space_group_name_H-M   'P 1'
#
loop_
_entity.id
_entity.type
_entity.pdbx_description
1 polymer ?
#
loop_
_entity_poly.entity_id
_entity_poly.type
_entity_poly.pdbx_seq_one_letter_code
_entity_poly.pdbx_strand_id
1 'polypeptide(L)'
;MDENGDPPPGVCSWQFNFKFSLNTDMFAQESIDLLSNSGIDFRKNEEFGIDAFHFGELLTDSGMVLFKDVRWISFHSGYDFGYLLKLLTCNALPDDEDGFFEVLHTFFPGIFDIKYMMRSCRMLKGGLQDVADDLEVPRIGPQHQAGSDSLLTAMTFFKLREKYFENCLDEPKYLGHLFGLGSHIFHSSSKNGAGVATSSNGNTVPLAVQTPSSGAAKSAAVVGA
;
A
#
# COMPACT_ATOMS: atom_id res chain seq x y z
N MET A 1 2.35 15.05 6.20
CA MET A 1 1.17 15.88 6.51
C MET A 1 0.83 15.63 7.95
N ASP A 2 0.38 16.66 8.66
CA ASP A 2 -0.08 16.51 10.04
C ASP A 2 -1.47 15.87 10.12
N GLU A 3 -2.07 15.84 11.31
CA GLU A 3 -3.41 15.28 11.56
C GLU A 3 -4.55 15.97 10.77
N ASN A 4 -4.34 17.22 10.36
CA ASN A 4 -5.30 18.04 9.63
C ASN A 4 -5.11 17.93 8.11
N GLY A 5 -4.01 17.32 7.66
CA GLY A 5 -3.68 17.19 6.25
C GLY A 5 -2.76 18.30 5.74
N ASP A 6 -2.24 19.14 6.65
CA ASP A 6 -1.36 20.23 6.27
C ASP A 6 0.06 19.69 5.98
N PRO A 7 0.69 20.06 4.85
CA PRO A 7 2.04 19.63 4.54
C PRO A 7 3.08 20.38 5.39
N PRO A 8 4.25 19.76 5.67
CA PRO A 8 5.35 20.49 6.30
C PRO A 8 5.84 21.62 5.38
N PRO A 9 6.45 22.68 5.93
CA PRO A 9 7.03 23.74 5.12
C PRO A 9 8.16 23.21 4.23
N GLY A 10 8.10 23.54 2.94
CA GLY A 10 9.13 23.15 1.97
C GLY A 10 8.88 21.77 1.36
N VAL A 11 9.76 20.80 1.64
CA VAL A 11 9.70 19.46 1.04
C VAL A 11 8.66 18.62 1.77
N CYS A 12 7.68 18.10 1.03
CA CYS A 12 6.58 17.29 1.56
C CYS A 12 6.56 15.84 1.06
N SER A 13 7.49 15.46 0.18
CA SER A 13 7.64 14.11 -0.35
C SER A 13 9.11 13.83 -0.69
N TRP A 14 9.56 12.61 -0.36
CA TRP A 14 10.89 12.10 -0.70
C TRP A 14 10.76 10.88 -1.60
N GLN A 15 11.58 10.84 -2.66
CA GLN A 15 11.69 9.68 -3.54
C GLN A 15 13.08 9.05 -3.39
N PHE A 16 13.09 7.85 -2.82
CA PHE A 16 14.29 7.04 -2.68
C PHE A 16 14.48 6.19 -3.94
N ASN A 17 15.61 6.35 -4.62
CA ASN A 17 15.93 5.59 -5.83
C ASN A 17 16.95 4.52 -5.47
N PHE A 18 16.50 3.27 -5.46
CA PHE A 18 17.32 2.12 -5.05
C PHE A 18 18.21 1.63 -6.17
N LYS A 19 19.31 0.97 -5.78
CA LYS A 19 20.20 0.29 -6.71
C LYS A 19 19.44 -0.81 -7.44
N PHE A 20 19.53 -0.79 -8.77
CA PHE A 20 18.88 -1.76 -9.65
C PHE A 20 19.65 -1.85 -10.96
N SER A 21 19.88 -3.07 -11.45
CA SER A 21 20.58 -3.34 -12.70
C SER A 21 19.73 -4.17 -13.65
N LEU A 22 19.50 -3.64 -14.86
CA LEU A 22 18.85 -4.37 -15.96
C LEU A 22 19.68 -5.57 -16.46
N ASN A 23 20.95 -5.66 -16.06
CA ASN A 23 21.84 -6.74 -16.50
C ASN A 23 21.83 -7.92 -15.52
N THR A 24 21.54 -7.70 -14.24
CA THR A 24 21.65 -8.73 -13.19
C THR A 24 20.33 -9.04 -12.50
N ASP A 25 19.44 -8.06 -12.37
CA ASP A 25 18.22 -8.23 -11.58
C ASP A 25 17.08 -8.79 -12.43
N MET A 26 16.19 -9.55 -11.80
CA MET A 26 15.00 -10.07 -12.48
C MET A 26 13.93 -8.99 -12.57
N PHE A 27 13.26 -8.91 -13.73
CA PHE A 27 12.17 -7.98 -13.96
C PHE A 27 11.17 -8.49 -14.99
N ALA A 28 9.99 -7.88 -15.00
CA ALA A 28 9.05 -7.98 -16.10
C ALA A 28 9.30 -6.86 -17.12
N GLN A 29 9.46 -7.21 -18.40
CA GLN A 29 9.80 -6.24 -19.46
C GLN A 29 8.79 -5.09 -19.54
N GLU A 30 7.50 -5.40 -19.49
CA GLU A 30 6.42 -4.40 -19.52
C GLU A 30 6.53 -3.37 -18.39
N SER A 31 7.03 -3.79 -17.22
CA SER A 31 7.25 -2.89 -16.08
C SER A 31 8.44 -1.97 -16.31
N ILE A 32 9.54 -2.46 -16.89
CA ILE A 32 10.71 -1.64 -17.25
C ILE A 32 10.34 -0.60 -18.30
N ASP A 33 9.59 -1.00 -19.33
CA ASP A 33 9.17 -0.09 -20.39
C ASP A 33 8.28 1.03 -19.82
N LEU A 34 7.30 0.66 -18.98
CA LEU A 34 6.43 1.61 -18.32
C LEU A 34 7.20 2.58 -17.42
N LEU A 35 8.12 2.08 -16.59
CA LEU A 35 8.91 2.90 -15.67
C LEU A 35 9.89 3.82 -16.42
N SER A 36 10.51 3.33 -17.49
CA SER A 36 11.37 4.14 -18.35
C SER A 36 10.58 5.27 -19.00
N ASN A 37 9.40 4.97 -19.54
CA ASN A 37 8.48 5.98 -20.10
C ASN A 37 7.97 6.96 -19.04
N SER A 38 7.95 6.56 -17.77
CA SER A 38 7.59 7.40 -16.63
C SER A 38 8.78 8.23 -16.11
N GLY A 39 9.96 8.12 -16.74
CA GLY A 39 11.14 8.95 -16.45
C GLY A 39 12.12 8.35 -15.44
N ILE A 40 12.07 7.05 -15.16
CA ILE A 40 13.08 6.37 -14.33
C ILE A 40 14.36 6.17 -15.14
N ASP A 41 15.48 6.69 -14.61
CA ASP A 41 16.82 6.49 -15.19
C ASP A 41 17.49 5.27 -14.54
N PHE A 42 17.33 4.09 -15.17
CA PHE A 42 17.89 2.84 -14.67
C PHE A 42 19.42 2.83 -14.64
N ARG A 43 20.09 3.56 -15.52
CA ARG A 43 21.56 3.69 -15.47
C ARG A 43 21.98 4.45 -14.21
N LYS A 44 21.27 5.53 -13.88
CA LYS A 44 21.53 6.28 -12.63
C LYS A 44 21.24 5.42 -11.40
N ASN A 45 20.20 4.58 -11.43
CA ASN A 45 19.92 3.64 -10.35
C ASN A 45 21.05 2.60 -10.20
N GLU A 46 21.57 2.06 -11.29
CA GLU A 46 22.67 1.08 -11.24
C GLU A 46 23.96 1.69 -10.65
N GLU A 47 24.29 2.92 -11.03
CA GLU A 47 25.54 3.59 -10.64
C GLU A 47 25.47 4.27 -9.26
N PHE A 48 24.35 4.92 -8.94
CA PHE A 48 24.20 5.78 -7.75
C PHE A 48 23.02 5.41 -6.86
N GLY A 49 22.33 4.30 -7.15
CA GLY A 49 21.18 3.89 -6.39
C GLY A 49 21.52 3.53 -4.94
N ILE A 50 20.55 3.77 -4.07
CA ILE A 50 20.65 3.50 -2.63
C ILE A 50 20.73 1.99 -2.40
N ASP A 51 21.65 1.57 -1.53
CA ASP A 51 21.66 0.19 -1.05
C ASP A 51 20.44 -0.07 -0.16
N ALA A 52 19.65 -1.09 -0.52
CA ALA A 52 18.38 -1.36 0.13
C ALA A 52 18.55 -1.76 1.61
N PHE A 53 19.61 -2.50 1.95
CA PHE A 53 19.87 -2.93 3.32
C PHE A 53 20.28 -1.76 4.20
N HIS A 54 21.16 -0.89 3.69
CA HIS A 54 21.53 0.33 4.41
C HIS A 54 20.34 1.27 4.62
N PHE A 55 19.44 1.38 3.63
CA PHE A 55 18.19 2.12 3.82
C PHE A 55 17.30 1.48 4.90
N GLY A 56 17.22 0.14 4.95
CA GLY A 56 16.45 -0.58 5.98
C GLY A 56 16.95 -0.37 7.39
N GLU A 57 18.27 -0.33 7.57
CA GLU A 57 18.90 0.06 8.84
C GLU A 57 18.47 1.47 9.25
N LEU A 58 18.62 2.46 8.36
CA LEU A 58 18.24 3.85 8.63
C LEU A 58 16.73 4.02 8.87
N LEU A 59 15.89 3.31 8.12
CA LEU A 59 14.44 3.36 8.28
C LEU A 59 14.01 2.80 9.64
N THR A 60 14.66 1.72 10.11
CA THR A 60 14.37 1.12 11.41
C THR A 60 14.61 2.10 12.55
N ASP A 61 15.70 2.87 12.49
CA ASP A 61 16.08 3.84 13.54
C ASP A 61 15.46 5.24 13.34
N SER A 62 14.69 5.46 12.28
CA SER A 62 14.15 6.78 11.92
C SER A 62 13.00 7.29 12.78
N GLY A 63 12.31 6.39 13.51
CA GLY A 63 11.04 6.71 14.17
C GLY A 63 9.79 6.49 13.31
N MET A 64 9.94 6.11 12.03
CA MET A 64 8.82 5.93 11.09
C MET A 64 8.14 4.57 11.17
N VAL A 65 8.81 3.57 11.72
CA VAL A 65 8.32 2.19 11.88
C VAL A 65 8.37 1.81 13.35
N LEU A 66 7.58 0.83 13.78
CA LEU A 66 7.46 0.34 15.17
C LEU A 66 6.78 1.32 16.15
N PHE A 67 6.46 2.56 15.73
CA PHE A 67 5.80 3.56 16.57
C PHE A 67 4.29 3.63 16.30
N LYS A 68 3.49 3.53 17.37
CA LYS A 68 2.01 3.55 17.31
C LYS A 68 1.42 4.90 16.92
N ASP A 69 2.17 5.98 17.09
CA ASP A 69 1.70 7.33 16.78
C ASP A 69 1.89 7.68 15.29
N VAL A 70 2.64 6.85 14.55
CA VAL A 70 2.82 7.02 13.11
C VAL A 70 1.64 6.42 12.35
N ARG A 71 1.12 7.16 11.38
CA ARG A 71 0.06 6.72 10.47
C ARG A 71 0.60 6.62 9.04
N TRP A 72 0.61 5.41 8.51
CA TRP A 72 0.97 5.07 7.14
C TRP A 72 -0.27 5.10 6.26
N ILE A 73 -0.24 5.97 5.24
CA ILE A 73 -1.32 6.12 4.27
C ILE A 73 -0.86 5.55 2.94
N SER A 74 -1.68 4.67 2.35
CA SER A 74 -1.29 3.92 1.15
C SER A 74 -2.47 3.71 0.19
N PHE A 75 -2.20 3.12 -0.98
CA PHE A 75 -3.23 2.75 -1.95
C PHE A 75 -2.90 1.41 -2.60
N HIS A 76 -3.73 0.38 -2.39
CA HIS A 76 -3.57 -0.94 -2.98
C HIS A 76 -2.19 -1.57 -2.67
N SER A 77 -1.88 -1.62 -1.39
CA SER A 77 -0.51 -1.59 -0.88
C SER A 77 0.06 -2.94 -0.40
N GLY A 78 -0.54 -4.07 -0.83
CA GLY A 78 -0.07 -5.40 -0.42
C GLY A 78 1.41 -5.64 -0.74
N TYR A 79 1.80 -5.44 -2.00
CA TYR A 79 3.19 -5.55 -2.42
C TYR A 79 4.07 -4.44 -1.86
N ASP A 80 3.54 -3.24 -1.68
CA ASP A 80 4.27 -2.10 -1.12
C ASP A 80 4.84 -2.43 0.26
N PHE A 81 3.97 -2.90 1.14
CA PHE A 81 4.39 -3.36 2.47
C PHE A 81 5.17 -4.67 2.41
N GLY A 82 4.92 -5.55 1.45
CA GLY A 82 5.76 -6.74 1.22
C GLY A 82 7.23 -6.38 0.95
N TYR A 83 7.49 -5.38 0.09
CA TYR A 83 8.85 -4.92 -0.16
C TYR A 83 9.47 -4.25 1.07
N LEU A 84 8.73 -3.40 1.78
CA LEU A 84 9.22 -2.77 3.01
C LEU A 84 9.52 -3.80 4.10
N LEU A 85 8.68 -4.81 4.30
CA LEU A 85 8.92 -5.87 5.26
C LEU A 85 10.13 -6.72 4.88
N LYS A 86 10.29 -7.09 3.61
CA LYS A 86 11.50 -7.79 3.13
C LYS A 86 12.77 -6.99 3.44
N LEU A 87 12.70 -5.68 3.25
CA LEU A 87 13.79 -4.75 3.50
C LEU A 87 14.10 -4.59 5.00
N LEU A 88 13.08 -4.42 5.84
CA LEU A 88 13.21 -4.22 7.28
C LEU A 88 13.61 -5.50 8.02
N THR A 89 13.08 -6.65 7.59
CA THR A 89 13.38 -7.95 8.22
C THR A 89 14.64 -8.60 7.68
N CYS A 90 15.12 -8.16 6.50
CA CYS A 90 16.21 -8.80 5.76
C CYS A 90 15.98 -10.32 5.52
N ASN A 91 14.73 -10.76 5.50
CA ASN A 91 14.34 -12.16 5.38
C ASN A 91 13.32 -12.35 4.25
N ALA A 92 13.09 -13.62 3.88
CA ALA A 92 11.91 -13.97 3.09
C ALA A 92 10.64 -13.56 3.85
N LEU A 93 9.59 -13.19 3.12
CA LEU A 93 8.28 -12.94 3.74
C LEU A 93 7.75 -14.25 4.35
N PRO A 94 6.90 -14.16 5.40
CA PRO A 94 6.23 -15.31 5.96
C PRO A 94 5.48 -16.12 4.89
N ASP A 95 5.46 -17.45 5.05
CA ASP A 95 4.86 -18.38 4.07
C ASP A 95 3.33 -18.34 4.08
N ASP A 96 2.72 -17.80 5.15
CA ASP A 96 1.28 -17.67 5.33
C ASP A 96 0.86 -16.22 5.62
N GLU A 97 -0.42 -15.94 5.35
CA GLU A 97 -0.99 -14.59 5.45
C GLU A 97 -1.09 -14.10 6.90
N ASP A 98 -1.36 -14.98 7.87
CA ASP A 98 -1.44 -14.62 9.28
C ASP A 98 -0.09 -14.16 9.81
N GLY A 99 0.98 -14.92 9.52
CA GLY A 99 2.36 -14.54 9.84
C GLY A 99 2.79 -13.25 9.14
N PHE A 100 2.37 -13.03 7.89
CA PHE A 100 2.61 -11.77 7.21
C PHE A 100 1.98 -10.58 7.96
N PHE A 101 0.71 -10.69 8.38
CA PHE A 101 0.03 -9.62 9.10
C PHE A 101 0.60 -9.39 10.51
N GLU A 102 1.05 -10.44 11.21
CA GLU A 102 1.72 -10.32 12.50
C GLU A 102 2.98 -9.44 12.40
N VAL A 103 3.84 -9.74 11.42
CA VAL A 103 5.05 -8.95 11.17
C VAL A 103 4.69 -7.55 10.67
N LEU A 104 3.70 -7.43 9.77
CA LEU A 104 3.22 -6.15 9.25
C LEU A 104 2.78 -5.21 10.38
N HIS A 105 1.90 -5.66 11.26
CA HIS A 105 1.36 -4.83 12.34
C HIS A 105 2.38 -4.52 13.42
N THR A 106 3.44 -5.32 13.53
CA THR A 106 4.59 -4.99 14.38
C THR A 106 5.33 -3.77 13.86
N PHE A 107 5.72 -3.76 12.58
CA PHE A 107 6.46 -2.64 11.97
C PHE A 107 5.57 -1.43 11.64
N PHE A 108 4.32 -1.66 11.28
CA PHE A 108 3.39 -0.66 10.80
C PHE A 108 2.05 -0.76 11.55
N PRO A 109 2.00 -0.33 12.82
CA PRO A 109 0.80 -0.46 13.65
C PRO A 109 -0.37 0.42 13.17
N GLY A 110 -0.08 1.45 12.37
CA GLY A 110 -1.03 2.47 11.95
C GLY A 110 -1.24 2.56 10.45
N ILE A 111 -1.81 1.55 9.76
CA ILE A 111 -2.00 1.61 8.29
C ILE A 111 -3.43 1.97 7.89
N PHE A 112 -3.59 2.86 6.90
CA PHE A 112 -4.83 3.08 6.16
C PHE A 112 -4.61 2.91 4.66
N ASP A 113 -5.21 1.86 4.08
CA ASP A 113 -5.21 1.65 2.62
C ASP A 113 -6.48 2.27 2.00
N ILE A 114 -6.29 3.33 1.21
CA ILE A 114 -7.37 4.05 0.52
C ILE A 114 -8.22 3.08 -0.32
N LYS A 115 -7.59 2.13 -1.02
CA LYS A 115 -8.30 1.18 -1.88
C LYS A 115 -9.20 0.25 -1.07
N TYR A 116 -8.80 -0.08 0.14
CA TYR A 116 -9.65 -0.81 1.09
C TYR A 116 -10.82 0.06 1.58
N MET A 117 -10.54 1.30 1.98
CA MET A 117 -11.56 2.25 2.46
C MET A 117 -12.65 2.55 1.41
N MET A 118 -12.28 2.60 0.12
CA MET A 118 -13.19 2.81 -1.00
C MET A 118 -14.34 1.78 -1.07
N ARG A 119 -14.21 0.60 -0.43
CA ARG A 119 -15.31 -0.38 -0.34
C ARG A 119 -16.56 0.18 0.38
N SER A 120 -16.37 1.18 1.23
CA SER A 120 -17.47 1.91 1.89
C SER A 120 -17.97 3.11 1.08
N CYS A 121 -17.32 3.43 -0.04
CA CYS A 121 -17.60 4.60 -0.88
C CYS A 121 -18.07 4.14 -2.26
N ARG A 122 -19.37 3.81 -2.41
CA ARG A 122 -19.93 3.16 -3.62
C ARG A 122 -19.68 3.91 -4.95
N MET A 123 -19.45 5.21 -4.88
CA MET A 123 -19.21 6.06 -6.05
C MET A 123 -17.77 6.01 -6.56
N LEU A 124 -16.80 5.64 -5.73
CA LEU A 124 -15.39 5.66 -6.08
C LEU A 124 -14.94 4.31 -6.65
N LYS A 125 -14.27 4.34 -7.81
CA LYS A 125 -13.76 3.16 -8.53
C LYS A 125 -12.42 3.51 -9.19
N GLY A 126 -11.78 2.52 -9.82
CA GLY A 126 -10.55 2.76 -10.59
C GLY A 126 -9.26 2.80 -9.76
N GLY A 127 -8.17 3.25 -10.38
CA GLY A 127 -6.85 3.42 -9.76
C GLY A 127 -6.72 4.73 -8.98
N LEU A 128 -5.51 4.99 -8.47
CA LEU A 128 -5.24 6.19 -7.66
C LEU A 128 -5.56 7.48 -8.42
N GLN A 129 -5.24 7.55 -9.72
CA GLN A 129 -5.52 8.72 -10.54
C GLN A 129 -7.03 8.96 -10.69
N ASP A 130 -7.81 7.92 -10.98
CA ASP A 130 -9.26 8.03 -11.15
C ASP A 130 -9.91 8.59 -9.87
N VAL A 131 -9.48 8.10 -8.71
CA VAL A 131 -10.00 8.53 -7.40
C VAL A 131 -9.57 9.95 -7.07
N ALA A 132 -8.33 10.33 -7.39
CA ALA A 132 -7.87 11.70 -7.24
C ALA A 132 -8.68 12.66 -8.11
N ASP A 133 -8.97 12.29 -9.36
CA ASP A 133 -9.78 13.09 -10.28
C ASP A 133 -11.23 13.25 -9.77
N ASP A 134 -11.86 12.16 -9.30
CA ASP A 134 -13.21 12.18 -8.69
C ASP A 134 -13.30 13.04 -7.41
N LEU A 135 -12.17 13.21 -6.71
CA LEU A 135 -12.04 14.02 -5.51
C LEU A 135 -11.47 15.42 -5.79
N GLU A 136 -11.24 15.75 -7.06
CA GLU A 136 -10.68 17.03 -7.53
C GLU A 136 -9.31 17.35 -6.90
N VAL A 137 -8.49 16.31 -6.72
CA VAL A 137 -7.13 16.41 -6.17
C VAL A 137 -6.10 16.50 -7.29
N PRO A 138 -5.41 17.66 -7.43
CA PRO A 138 -4.42 17.81 -8.49
C PRO A 138 -3.15 17.01 -8.18
N ARG A 139 -2.58 16.37 -9.21
CA ARG A 139 -1.27 15.75 -9.13
C ARG A 139 -0.16 16.79 -9.19
N ILE A 140 0.86 16.58 -8.36
CA ILE A 140 2.12 17.33 -8.39
C ILE A 140 3.25 16.35 -8.71
N GLY A 141 4.02 16.65 -9.74
CA GLY A 141 5.12 15.81 -10.23
C GLY A 141 4.70 14.71 -11.22
N PRO A 142 5.66 13.88 -11.66
CA PRO A 142 5.45 12.90 -12.71
C PRO A 142 4.60 11.72 -12.25
N GLN A 143 3.54 11.42 -13.00
CA GLN A 143 2.73 10.22 -12.77
C GLN A 143 3.60 8.96 -12.84
N HIS A 144 3.27 7.94 -12.04
CA HIS A 144 3.98 6.67 -12.00
C HIS A 144 5.41 6.72 -11.46
N GLN A 145 5.76 7.83 -10.80
CA GLN A 145 6.90 7.88 -9.91
C GLN A 145 6.45 7.94 -8.45
N ALA A 146 7.21 7.24 -7.64
CA ALA A 146 6.89 6.97 -6.25
C ALA A 146 6.66 8.27 -5.44
N GLY A 147 7.52 9.28 -5.58
CA GLY A 147 7.37 10.57 -4.89
C GLY A 147 6.06 11.29 -5.23
N SER A 148 5.71 11.36 -6.52
CA SER A 148 4.45 11.99 -6.98
C SER A 148 3.22 11.19 -6.58
N ASP A 149 3.24 9.87 -6.76
CA ASP A 149 2.14 8.98 -6.39
C ASP A 149 1.87 9.03 -4.89
N SER A 150 2.92 9.04 -4.06
CA SER A 150 2.80 9.10 -2.60
C SER A 150 2.22 10.42 -2.08
N LEU A 151 2.60 11.55 -2.70
CA LEU A 151 2.00 12.84 -2.40
C LEU A 151 0.52 12.87 -2.81
N LEU A 152 0.20 12.34 -3.99
CA LEU A 152 -1.18 12.24 -4.45
C LEU A 152 -2.01 11.35 -3.53
N THR A 153 -1.48 10.21 -3.10
CA THR A 153 -2.10 9.32 -2.11
C THR A 153 -2.43 10.06 -0.82
N ALA A 154 -1.47 10.80 -0.25
CA ALA A 154 -1.70 11.55 0.98
C ALA A 154 -2.81 12.61 0.80
N MET A 155 -2.73 13.45 -0.24
CA MET A 155 -3.76 14.46 -0.52
C MET A 155 -5.14 13.83 -0.75
N THR A 156 -5.18 12.72 -1.48
CA THR A 156 -6.41 11.96 -1.77
C THR A 156 -7.03 11.39 -0.51
N PHE A 157 -6.24 10.87 0.43
CA PHE A 157 -6.73 10.37 1.71
C PHE A 157 -7.43 11.46 2.52
N PHE A 158 -6.83 12.64 2.68
CA PHE A 158 -7.45 13.71 3.45
C PHE A 158 -8.75 14.20 2.81
N LYS A 159 -8.80 14.32 1.47
CA LYS A 159 -10.03 14.67 0.74
C LYS A 159 -11.10 13.59 0.82
N LEU A 160 -10.71 12.32 0.78
CA LEU A 160 -11.61 11.19 1.00
C LEU A 160 -12.21 11.23 2.41
N ARG A 161 -11.35 11.42 3.43
CA ARG A 161 -11.71 11.50 4.85
C ARG A 161 -12.70 12.63 5.12
N GLU A 162 -12.48 13.79 4.53
CA GLU A 162 -13.38 14.94 4.60
C GLU A 162 -14.75 14.62 3.98
N LYS A 163 -14.77 14.14 2.73
CA LYS A 163 -15.99 14.02 1.92
C LYS A 163 -16.88 12.82 2.28
N TYR A 164 -16.29 11.71 2.72
CA TYR A 164 -17.02 10.44 2.93
C TYR A 164 -17.06 9.97 4.39
N PHE A 165 -16.26 10.57 5.26
CA PHE A 165 -16.11 10.12 6.65
C PHE A 165 -16.28 11.24 7.67
N GLU A 166 -16.70 12.44 7.26
CA GLU A 166 -16.92 13.58 8.18
C GLU A 166 -15.70 13.88 9.07
N ASN A 167 -14.49 13.66 8.54
CA ASN A 167 -13.23 13.73 9.28
C ASN A 167 -13.08 12.76 10.48
N CYS A 168 -13.98 11.78 10.63
CA CYS A 168 -13.98 10.79 11.69
C CYS A 168 -13.93 9.37 11.12
N LEU A 169 -12.76 8.73 11.20
CA LEU A 169 -12.58 7.34 10.76
C LEU A 169 -12.96 6.36 11.87
N ASP A 170 -13.74 5.35 11.50
CA ASP A 170 -13.97 4.15 12.32
C ASP A 170 -12.69 3.30 12.29
N GLU A 171 -11.71 3.64 13.15
CA GLU A 171 -10.39 2.97 13.16
C GLU A 171 -10.51 1.44 13.22
N PRO A 172 -11.31 0.81 14.10
CA PRO A 172 -11.47 -0.64 14.13
C PRO A 172 -11.88 -1.30 12.80
N LYS A 173 -12.49 -0.53 11.89
CA LYS A 173 -12.95 -1.02 10.59
C LYS A 173 -11.92 -0.86 9.46
N TYR A 174 -10.99 0.07 9.59
CA TYR A 174 -10.09 0.45 8.49
C TYR A 174 -8.60 0.30 8.82
N LEU A 175 -8.24 0.36 10.11
CA LEU A 175 -6.87 0.32 10.55
C LEU A 175 -6.23 -1.05 10.32
N GLY A 176 -5.06 -1.06 9.70
CA GLY A 176 -4.26 -2.28 9.49
C GLY A 176 -4.74 -3.18 8.35
N HIS A 177 -5.77 -2.79 7.60
CA HIS A 177 -6.29 -3.58 6.49
C HIS A 177 -5.66 -3.18 5.14
N LEU A 178 -5.23 -4.19 4.38
CA LEU A 178 -4.70 -4.01 3.02
C LEU A 178 -5.73 -4.50 1.99
N PHE A 179 -5.86 -3.78 0.87
CA PHE A 179 -6.76 -4.22 -0.19
C PHE A 179 -6.27 -5.53 -0.84
N GLY A 180 -7.17 -6.50 -0.99
CA GLY A 180 -6.88 -7.79 -1.65
C GLY A 180 -6.33 -8.87 -0.72
N LEU A 181 -6.07 -8.56 0.56
CA LEU A 181 -5.49 -9.47 1.55
C LEU A 181 -6.37 -9.55 2.83
N GLY A 182 -6.20 -10.60 3.62
CA GLY A 182 -6.75 -10.76 4.97
C GLY A 182 -8.23 -11.13 5.03
N SER A 183 -8.78 -11.74 3.97
CA SER A 183 -10.23 -12.00 3.84
C SER A 183 -10.80 -12.98 4.88
N HIS A 184 -9.94 -13.80 5.49
CA HIS A 184 -10.35 -14.81 6.48
C HIS A 184 -10.13 -14.39 7.94
N ILE A 185 -9.22 -13.45 8.19
CA ILE A 185 -8.82 -12.99 9.54
C ILE A 185 -10.02 -12.44 10.34
N PHE A 186 -11.10 -12.05 9.66
CA PHE A 186 -12.26 -11.39 10.29
C PHE A 186 -13.60 -12.12 10.15
N HIS A 187 -13.62 -13.38 9.66
CA HIS A 187 -14.83 -14.21 9.70
C HIS A 187 -15.10 -14.85 11.08
N SER A 188 -14.29 -14.59 12.10
CA SER A 188 -14.41 -15.21 13.43
C SER A 188 -15.24 -14.41 14.46
N SER A 189 -15.87 -13.30 14.09
CA SER A 189 -16.63 -12.45 15.03
C SER A 189 -18.13 -12.36 14.73
N SER A 190 -18.76 -13.45 14.24
CA SER A 190 -20.22 -13.60 14.34
C SER A 190 -20.70 -15.03 14.07
N LYS A 191 -20.53 -15.96 15.02
CA LYS A 191 -21.37 -17.17 15.15
C LYS A 191 -21.50 -17.61 16.61
N ASN A 192 -22.31 -16.88 17.38
CA ASN A 192 -23.03 -17.46 18.52
C ASN A 192 -24.52 -17.44 18.19
N GLY A 193 -25.04 -18.58 17.75
CA GLY A 193 -26.45 -18.77 17.41
C GLY A 193 -26.67 -20.18 16.86
N ALA A 194 -27.26 -21.04 17.69
CA ALA A 194 -27.46 -22.46 17.47
C ALA A 194 -28.36 -22.78 16.25
N GLY A 195 -28.13 -23.95 15.64
CA GLY A 195 -29.04 -24.53 14.65
C GLY A 195 -28.41 -25.68 13.86
N VAL A 196 -28.45 -26.89 14.42
CA VAL A 196 -28.20 -28.14 13.69
C VAL A 196 -29.30 -28.34 12.65
N ALA A 197 -28.94 -28.48 11.39
CA ALA A 197 -29.77 -29.13 10.37
C ALA A 197 -28.89 -29.75 9.27
N THR A 198 -28.97 -31.08 9.19
CA THR A 198 -28.43 -31.94 8.13
C THR A 198 -29.26 -31.82 6.85
N SER A 199 -28.63 -31.66 5.67
CA SER A 199 -28.92 -32.48 4.48
C SER A 199 -27.94 -32.22 3.33
N SER A 200 -27.56 -33.32 2.69
CA SER A 200 -26.84 -33.51 1.44
C SER A 200 -27.42 -32.80 0.21
N ASN A 201 -26.57 -32.23 -0.65
CA ASN A 201 -26.43 -32.66 -2.06
C ASN A 201 -25.32 -31.88 -2.77
N GLY A 202 -24.49 -32.62 -3.51
CA GLY A 202 -23.40 -32.09 -4.31
C GLY A 202 -23.88 -31.42 -5.61
N ASN A 203 -23.15 -30.39 -6.01
CA ASN A 203 -22.68 -30.22 -7.39
C ASN A 203 -21.57 -29.18 -7.40
N THR A 204 -20.35 -29.64 -7.67
CA THR A 204 -19.15 -28.84 -7.87
C THR A 204 -19.22 -28.17 -9.25
N VAL A 205 -19.27 -26.84 -9.28
CA VAL A 205 -19.00 -26.05 -10.48
C VAL A 205 -17.64 -25.38 -10.26
N PRO A 206 -16.62 -25.58 -11.11
CA PRO A 206 -15.33 -24.94 -10.93
C PRO A 206 -15.49 -23.45 -11.29
N LEU A 207 -15.30 -22.58 -10.31
CA LEU A 207 -15.22 -21.14 -10.55
C LEU A 207 -13.86 -20.86 -11.20
N ALA A 208 -13.89 -20.43 -12.46
CA ALA A 208 -12.71 -20.01 -13.19
C ALA A 208 -12.01 -18.87 -12.43
N VAL A 209 -10.74 -19.10 -12.08
CA VAL A 209 -9.83 -18.08 -11.57
C VAL A 209 -9.59 -17.08 -12.69
N GLN A 210 -10.30 -15.94 -12.65
CA GLN A 210 -9.92 -14.78 -13.44
C GLN A 210 -8.70 -14.14 -12.78
N THR A 211 -7.55 -14.30 -13.42
CA THR A 211 -6.33 -13.53 -13.12
C THR A 211 -6.62 -12.04 -13.34
N PRO A 212 -6.54 -11.17 -12.33
CA PRO A 212 -6.50 -9.73 -12.55
C PRO A 212 -5.14 -9.37 -13.13
N SER A 213 -5.17 -8.52 -14.15
CA SER A 213 -4.01 -7.91 -14.82
C SER A 213 -2.95 -7.41 -13.85
N SER A 214 -1.69 -7.71 -14.15
CA SER A 214 -0.47 -7.26 -13.49
C SER A 214 -0.37 -5.73 -13.44
N GLY A 215 -0.96 -5.12 -12.43
CA GLY A 215 -0.57 -3.79 -11.97
C GLY A 215 0.65 -3.96 -11.07
N ALA A 216 1.85 -3.74 -11.60
CA ALA A 216 3.06 -3.65 -10.78
C ALA A 216 2.79 -2.63 -9.66
N ALA A 217 2.80 -3.09 -8.41
CA ALA A 217 2.63 -2.21 -7.27
C ALA A 217 3.82 -1.25 -7.20
N LYS A 218 3.49 0.04 -7.24
CA LYS A 218 4.43 1.15 -7.27
C LYS A 218 4.52 1.67 -5.84
N SER A 219 5.43 1.11 -5.05
CA SER A 219 5.61 1.55 -3.68
C SER A 219 6.51 2.76 -3.60
N ALA A 220 5.95 3.90 -3.18
CA ALA A 220 6.69 4.87 -2.38
C ALA A 220 6.05 4.95 -1.01
N ALA A 221 6.89 4.75 -0.01
CA ALA A 221 6.63 5.21 1.34
C ALA A 221 6.60 6.76 1.35
N VAL A 222 5.48 7.36 1.77
CA VAL A 222 5.53 8.72 2.32
C VAL A 222 6.23 8.63 3.67
N VAL A 223 7.46 9.11 3.75
CA VAL A 223 8.07 9.46 5.03
C VAL A 223 7.73 10.92 5.30
N GLY A 224 6.62 11.15 6.00
CA GLY A 224 6.30 12.48 6.54
C GLY A 224 7.06 12.67 7.84
N ALA A 225 8.01 13.60 7.86
CA ALA A 225 8.59 14.14 9.08
C ALA A 225 7.68 15.21 9.69
#